data_AF-A0A6P8JTQ4-F1
#
_entry.id   AF-A0A6P8JTQ4-F1
#
_cell.length_a   1.000
_cell.length_b   1.000
_cell.length_c   1.000
_cell.angle_alpha   90.00
_cell.angle_beta   90.00
_cell.angle_gamma   90.00
#
_symmetry.space_group_name_H-M   'P 1'
#
loop_
_entity.id
_entity.type
_entity.pdbx_description
1 polymer ?
#
loop_
_entity_poly.entity_id
_entity_poly.type
_entity_poly.pdbx_seq_one_letter_code
_entity_poly.pdbx_strand_id
1 'polypeptide(L)'
;MLENLRGIFRKRRRCESDTAPPPPPAKEAEIIPPYPEDIDDETPESNDGFDASWTEEGSFHSPHSDRPFNTSERFVTILDNLDARVEKLRKDALNLQEKKDYLLMSMDLIKSNEMMQNMSEAEREEIILYIQRVSSRLATVELNVRTVRDNSQEDSLSQINVLIDGMIKMGDPVIGRQRCQLYLNACCSSSMDPSGHMDTVHEADVGPIDKKFESVLLGCTLDDQKNIKKRLQALMAYLNKQTVSH
;
A
#
# COMPACT_ATOMS: atom_id res chain seq x y z
N MET A 1 -71.68 -48.43 -23.32
CA MET A 1 -72.13 -47.68 -22.13
C MET A 1 -71.23 -46.47 -21.95
N LEU A 2 -71.79 -45.30 -22.28
CA LEU A 2 -71.55 -43.93 -21.80
C LEU A 2 -70.10 -43.43 -21.83
N GLU A 3 -69.67 -42.71 -22.88
CA GLU A 3 -70.01 -41.35 -23.33
C GLU A 3 -69.28 -40.20 -22.62
N ASN A 4 -68.76 -39.37 -23.52
CA ASN A 4 -67.97 -38.16 -23.44
C ASN A 4 -68.81 -36.94 -22.98
N LEU A 5 -68.15 -35.79 -22.83
CA LEU A 5 -68.66 -34.40 -22.96
C LEU A 5 -68.75 -33.48 -21.72
N ARG A 6 -68.04 -32.33 -21.90
CA ARG A 6 -68.36 -30.93 -21.55
C ARG A 6 -68.22 -30.54 -20.06
N GLY A 7 -67.47 -29.51 -19.66
CA GLY A 7 -67.18 -28.23 -20.31
C GLY A 7 -68.28 -27.20 -19.98
N ILE A 8 -67.85 -25.98 -19.62
CA ILE A 8 -68.52 -24.65 -19.69
C ILE A 8 -68.60 -23.88 -18.33
N PHE A 9 -68.22 -22.59 -18.39
CA PHE A 9 -68.30 -21.45 -17.43
C PHE A 9 -67.13 -21.32 -16.42
N ARG A 10 -66.08 -20.50 -16.58
CA ARG A 10 -65.87 -19.07 -16.98
C ARG A 10 -66.37 -18.03 -15.95
N LYS A 11 -65.40 -17.33 -15.32
CA LYS A 11 -65.32 -15.93 -14.80
C LYS A 11 -65.33 -15.64 -13.27
N ARG A 12 -64.24 -14.94 -12.89
CA ARG A 12 -64.07 -13.85 -11.90
C ARG A 12 -64.14 -14.15 -10.39
N ARG A 13 -62.98 -14.03 -9.74
CA ARG A 13 -62.66 -12.82 -8.96
C ARG A 13 -61.14 -12.61 -8.85
N ARG A 14 -60.71 -11.40 -9.20
CA ARG A 14 -59.36 -10.84 -9.06
C ARG A 14 -59.37 -10.13 -7.71
N CYS A 15 -58.48 -10.48 -6.79
CA CYS A 15 -58.07 -9.64 -5.67
C CYS A 15 -56.56 -9.53 -5.74
N GLU A 16 -56.08 -8.29 -5.78
CA GLU A 16 -54.67 -7.93 -5.66
C GLU A 16 -54.11 -8.45 -4.33
N SER A 17 -52.92 -9.03 -4.37
CA SER A 17 -52.05 -9.19 -3.21
C SER A 17 -50.65 -8.85 -3.67
N ASP A 18 -50.09 -7.80 -3.06
CA ASP A 18 -48.75 -7.26 -3.29
C ASP A 18 -47.71 -8.34 -3.48
N THR A 19 -47.02 -8.29 -4.62
CA THR A 19 -45.76 -9.02 -4.79
C THR A 19 -44.71 -8.22 -4.04
N ALA A 20 -44.37 -8.65 -2.83
CA ALA A 20 -43.19 -8.16 -2.15
C ALA A 20 -41.96 -8.44 -3.04
N PRO A 21 -41.07 -7.46 -3.25
CA PRO A 21 -39.84 -7.71 -4.01
C PRO A 21 -39.01 -8.78 -3.28
N PRO A 22 -38.25 -9.61 -4.01
CA PRO A 22 -37.33 -10.56 -3.38
C PRO A 22 -36.36 -9.79 -2.46
N PRO A 23 -35.99 -10.36 -1.30
CA PRO A 23 -35.00 -9.72 -0.45
C PRO A 23 -33.72 -9.48 -1.26
N PRO A 24 -33.04 -8.33 -1.07
CA PRO A 24 -31.78 -8.08 -1.75
C PRO A 24 -30.80 -9.21 -1.40
N PRO A 25 -29.90 -9.59 -2.33
CA PRO A 25 -28.86 -10.55 -2.01
C PRO A 25 -28.14 -10.08 -0.76
N ALA A 26 -28.04 -10.97 0.24
CA ALA A 26 -27.20 -10.74 1.40
C ALA A 26 -25.82 -10.38 0.84
N LYS A 27 -25.33 -9.18 1.17
CA LYS A 27 -23.94 -8.83 0.92
C LYS A 27 -23.13 -9.86 1.69
N GLU A 28 -22.55 -10.84 1.00
CA GLU A 28 -21.50 -11.67 1.58
C GLU A 28 -20.50 -10.70 2.21
N ALA A 29 -20.33 -10.79 3.52
CA ALA A 29 -19.30 -10.02 4.18
C ALA A 29 -17.97 -10.50 3.58
N GLU A 30 -17.33 -9.67 2.76
CA GLU A 30 -16.02 -9.99 2.20
C GLU A 30 -15.08 -10.33 3.36
N ILE A 31 -14.71 -11.61 3.45
CA ILE A 31 -13.82 -12.14 4.50
C ILE A 31 -12.43 -11.51 4.39
N ILE A 32 -12.06 -11.11 3.18
CA ILE A 32 -10.75 -10.58 2.83
C ILE A 32 -10.99 -9.20 2.22
N PRO A 33 -10.30 -8.15 2.69
CA PRO A 33 -10.35 -6.85 2.01
C PRO A 33 -9.89 -6.98 0.55
N PRO A 34 -10.37 -6.12 -0.37
CA PRO A 34 -9.98 -6.17 -1.77
C PRO A 34 -8.46 -6.24 -1.94
N TYR A 35 -7.99 -7.05 -2.89
CA TYR A 35 -6.59 -7.06 -3.27
C TYR A 35 -6.23 -5.62 -3.67
N PRO A 36 -5.08 -5.07 -3.25
CA PRO A 36 -4.66 -3.75 -3.72
C PRO A 36 -4.52 -3.77 -5.24
N GLU A 37 -5.54 -3.31 -5.97
CA GLU A 37 -5.53 -3.17 -7.43
C GLU A 37 -4.73 -1.94 -7.88
N ASP A 38 -4.49 -0.98 -6.97
CA ASP A 38 -3.91 0.33 -7.26
C ASP A 38 -2.38 0.44 -7.06
N ILE A 39 -1.64 -0.67 -6.97
CA ILE A 39 -0.17 -0.56 -6.86
C ILE A 39 0.46 -0.52 -8.25
N ASP A 40 0.35 0.63 -8.91
CA ASP A 40 0.98 1.02 -10.18
C ASP A 40 1.30 -0.19 -11.08
N ASP A 41 0.28 -0.77 -11.73
CA ASP A 41 0.50 -1.49 -12.98
C ASP A 41 0.85 -0.43 -14.06
N GLU A 42 1.95 0.29 -13.86
CA GLU A 42 2.67 0.83 -15.00
C GLU A 42 3.18 -0.40 -15.74
N THR A 43 2.36 -0.85 -16.69
CA THR A 43 2.80 -1.67 -17.82
C THR A 43 4.18 -1.17 -18.21
N PRO A 44 5.22 -2.01 -18.18
CA PRO A 44 6.52 -1.57 -18.64
C PRO A 44 6.32 -1.16 -20.09
N GLU A 45 6.32 0.15 -20.37
CA GLU A 45 6.44 0.64 -21.73
C GLU A 45 7.70 -0.02 -22.27
N SER A 46 7.49 -0.93 -23.21
CA SER A 46 8.54 -1.53 -24.01
C SER A 46 9.18 -0.40 -24.81
N ASN A 47 10.11 0.33 -24.19
CA ASN A 47 10.96 1.25 -24.91
C ASN A 47 12.11 0.44 -25.54
N ASP A 48 11.75 -0.44 -26.47
CA ASP A 48 12.66 -0.98 -27.47
C ASP A 48 12.92 0.11 -28.52
N GLY A 49 13.54 1.19 -28.07
CA GLY A 49 14.02 2.32 -28.87
C GLY A 49 15.54 2.28 -29.00
N PHE A 50 16.07 1.14 -29.44
CA PHE A 50 17.48 1.04 -29.83
C PHE A 50 17.64 1.71 -31.20
N ASP A 51 17.94 3.01 -31.23
CA ASP A 51 18.45 3.69 -32.41
C ASP A 51 19.93 4.01 -32.24
N ALA A 52 20.76 3.01 -32.56
CA ALA A 52 22.19 3.20 -32.80
C ALA A 52 22.41 3.52 -34.29
N SER A 53 21.94 4.69 -34.74
CA SER A 53 22.28 5.21 -36.06
C SER A 53 23.53 6.06 -35.98
N TRP A 54 24.68 5.44 -36.28
CA TRP A 54 25.88 6.16 -36.67
C TRP A 54 25.70 6.61 -38.12
N THR A 55 25.24 7.85 -38.34
CA THR A 55 25.35 8.52 -39.63
C THR A 55 26.61 9.39 -39.65
N GLU A 56 27.66 8.87 -40.27
CA GLU A 56 28.64 9.71 -40.97
C GLU A 56 27.89 10.44 -42.09
N GLU A 57 27.83 11.77 -42.04
CA GLU A 57 28.00 12.67 -43.20
C GLU A 57 27.83 14.13 -42.75
N GLY A 58 28.82 14.98 -43.04
CA GLY A 58 28.66 16.44 -42.98
C GLY A 58 29.78 17.19 -42.27
N SER A 59 30.89 17.38 -42.98
CA SER A 59 31.97 18.32 -42.61
C SER A 59 31.45 19.77 -42.52
N PHE A 60 31.62 20.41 -41.35
CA PHE A 60 31.79 21.86 -41.27
C PHE A 60 32.81 22.19 -40.17
N HIS A 61 33.95 22.74 -40.56
CA HIS A 61 34.98 23.20 -39.64
C HIS A 61 34.53 24.46 -38.89
N SER A 62 34.60 24.40 -37.55
CA SER A 62 34.65 25.58 -36.69
C SER A 62 35.85 25.43 -35.75
N PRO A 63 36.86 26.33 -35.81
CA PRO A 63 38.00 26.25 -34.93
C PRO A 63 37.69 27.09 -33.70
N HIS A 64 37.33 26.46 -32.58
CA HIS A 64 37.87 26.76 -31.25
C HIS A 64 37.16 25.96 -30.17
N SER A 65 37.99 25.25 -29.40
CA SER A 65 37.72 24.56 -28.13
C SER A 65 37.26 23.11 -28.23
N ASP A 66 38.13 22.25 -28.76
CA ASP A 66 38.23 20.83 -28.38
C ASP A 66 38.56 20.73 -26.87
N ARG A 67 37.57 20.99 -26.00
CA ARG A 67 37.51 20.25 -24.76
C ARG A 67 37.05 18.85 -25.17
N PRO A 68 37.78 17.78 -24.84
CA PRO A 68 37.25 16.45 -25.08
C PRO A 68 35.89 16.41 -24.38
N PHE A 69 34.82 16.08 -25.12
CA PHE A 69 33.57 15.62 -24.52
C PHE A 69 33.97 14.61 -23.47
N ASN A 70 33.90 15.02 -22.20
CA ASN A 70 34.77 14.40 -21.24
C ASN A 70 34.19 13.00 -20.99
N THR A 71 35.00 11.99 -21.23
CA THR A 71 34.56 10.59 -21.13
C THR A 71 33.94 10.32 -19.76
N SER A 72 34.40 11.04 -18.74
CA SER A 72 33.85 11.06 -17.39
C SER A 72 32.36 11.45 -17.31
N GLU A 73 31.91 12.48 -18.02
CA GLU A 73 30.51 12.95 -18.07
C GLU A 73 29.63 11.88 -18.68
N ARG A 74 30.10 11.22 -19.75
CA ARG A 74 29.38 10.08 -20.34
C ARG A 74 29.23 8.93 -19.34
N PHE A 75 30.30 8.61 -18.59
CA PHE A 75 30.23 7.58 -17.57
C PHE A 75 29.32 7.99 -16.40
N VAL A 76 29.34 9.25 -15.97
CA VAL A 76 28.43 9.77 -14.94
C VAL A 76 26.98 9.62 -15.39
N THR A 77 26.62 10.02 -16.61
CA THR A 77 25.24 9.84 -17.11
C THR A 77 24.82 8.37 -17.17
N ILE A 78 25.73 7.45 -17.55
CA ILE A 78 25.45 6.02 -17.53
C ILE A 78 25.22 5.53 -16.10
N LEU A 79 26.04 5.97 -15.15
CA LEU A 79 25.92 5.62 -13.73
C LEU A 79 24.62 6.16 -13.13
N ASP A 80 24.23 7.40 -13.43
CA ASP A 80 22.96 7.99 -13.00
C ASP A 80 21.77 7.20 -13.54
N ASN A 81 21.83 6.74 -14.80
CA ASN A 81 20.79 5.88 -15.39
C ASN A 81 20.72 4.52 -14.68
N LEU A 82 21.87 3.92 -14.37
CA LEU A 82 21.92 2.66 -13.62
C LEU A 82 21.36 2.83 -12.20
N ASP A 83 21.68 3.94 -11.53
CA ASP A 83 21.17 4.27 -10.20
C ASP A 83 19.64 4.42 -10.20
N ALA A 84 19.09 5.16 -11.17
CA ALA A 84 17.64 5.27 -11.34
C ALA A 84 16.97 3.90 -11.57
N ARG A 85 17.61 2.99 -12.32
CA ARG A 85 17.11 1.62 -12.52
C ARG A 85 17.19 0.76 -11.27
N VAL A 86 18.20 0.96 -10.42
CA VAL A 86 18.31 0.31 -9.10
C VAL A 86 17.19 0.80 -8.19
N GLU A 87 16.93 2.11 -8.14
CA GLU A 87 15.83 2.67 -7.35
C GLU A 87 14.46 2.17 -7.81
N LYS A 88 14.24 2.07 -9.13
CA LYS A 88 13.02 1.44 -9.67
C LYS A 88 12.91 -0.03 -9.23
N LEU A 89 13.98 -0.81 -9.35
CA LEU A 89 14.01 -2.21 -8.91
C LEU A 89 13.71 -2.34 -7.41
N ARG A 90 14.22 -1.43 -6.59
CA ARG A 90 13.94 -1.38 -5.15
C ARG A 90 12.45 -1.11 -4.88
N LYS A 91 11.85 -0.12 -5.56
CA LYS A 91 10.40 0.17 -5.48
C LYS A 91 9.58 -1.05 -5.88
N ASP A 92 9.91 -1.68 -7.01
CA ASP A 92 9.20 -2.85 -7.54
C ASP A 92 9.30 -4.05 -6.56
N ALA A 93 10.47 -4.27 -5.96
CA ALA A 93 10.66 -5.32 -4.96
C ALA A 93 9.90 -5.07 -3.64
N LEU A 94 9.81 -3.81 -3.19
CA LEU A 94 8.99 -3.43 -2.03
C LEU A 94 7.49 -3.65 -2.28
N ASN A 95 7.00 -3.32 -3.49
CA ASN A 95 5.63 -3.61 -3.91
C ASN A 95 5.33 -5.12 -3.88
N LEU A 96 6.24 -5.94 -4.42
CA LEU A 96 6.11 -7.40 -4.35
C LEU A 96 6.13 -7.92 -2.89
N GLN A 97 6.86 -7.26 -1.99
CA GLN A 97 6.87 -7.60 -0.58
C GLN A 97 5.52 -7.27 0.09
N GLU A 98 4.93 -6.09 -0.18
CA GLU A 98 3.59 -5.73 0.29
C GLU A 98 2.51 -6.71 -0.21
N LYS A 99 2.60 -7.13 -1.49
CA LYS A 99 1.72 -8.15 -2.08
C LYS A 99 1.84 -9.51 -1.39
N LYS A 100 3.07 -9.91 -1.02
CA LYS A 100 3.31 -11.14 -0.25
C LYS A 100 2.70 -11.04 1.15
N ASP A 101 2.90 -9.92 1.83
CA ASP A 101 2.35 -9.69 3.18
C ASP A 101 0.81 -9.66 3.18
N TYR A 102 0.20 -9.07 2.15
CA TYR A 102 -1.25 -9.12 1.96
C TYR A 102 -1.77 -10.56 1.84
N LEU A 103 -1.09 -11.42 1.07
CA LEU A 103 -1.52 -12.82 0.90
C LEU A 103 -1.40 -13.59 2.22
N LEU A 104 -0.33 -13.36 2.99
CA LEU A 104 -0.16 -13.94 4.33
C LEU A 104 -1.29 -13.50 5.26
N MET A 105 -1.56 -12.18 5.33
CA MET A 105 -2.65 -11.62 6.12
C MET A 105 -4.00 -12.21 5.72
N SER A 106 -4.28 -12.33 4.43
CA SER A 106 -5.52 -12.88 3.90
C SER A 106 -5.75 -14.32 4.36
N MET A 107 -4.70 -15.15 4.35
CA MET A 107 -4.78 -16.51 4.87
C MET A 107 -5.07 -16.54 6.38
N ASP A 108 -4.50 -15.63 7.15
CA ASP A 108 -4.74 -15.54 8.60
C ASP A 108 -6.15 -15.04 8.93
N LEU A 109 -6.72 -14.13 8.11
CA LEU A 109 -8.13 -13.73 8.21
C LEU A 109 -9.08 -14.90 7.95
N ILE A 110 -8.78 -15.76 6.97
CA ILE A 110 -9.57 -16.97 6.74
C ILE A 110 -9.48 -17.90 7.96
N LYS A 111 -8.26 -18.17 8.48
CA LYS A 111 -8.07 -19.06 9.64
C LYS A 111 -8.81 -18.58 10.89
N SER A 112 -8.88 -17.27 11.08
CA SER A 112 -9.51 -16.64 12.25
C SER A 112 -11.00 -16.36 12.08
N ASN A 113 -11.56 -16.61 10.90
CA ASN A 113 -12.96 -16.35 10.61
C ASN A 113 -13.90 -17.20 11.48
N GLU A 114 -14.95 -16.60 12.03
CA GLU A 114 -15.93 -17.30 12.87
C GLU A 114 -16.64 -18.45 12.15
N MET A 115 -16.81 -18.37 10.83
CA MET A 115 -17.38 -19.47 10.03
C MET A 115 -16.53 -20.74 10.13
N MET A 116 -15.20 -20.63 10.24
CA MET A 116 -14.33 -21.78 10.46
C MET A 116 -14.66 -22.52 11.77
N GLN A 117 -15.16 -21.80 12.78
CA GLN A 117 -15.53 -22.40 14.07
C GLN A 117 -16.85 -23.17 13.99
N ASN A 118 -17.72 -22.82 13.04
CA ASN A 118 -19.03 -23.44 12.85
C ASN A 118 -18.98 -24.67 11.92
N MET A 119 -17.86 -24.90 11.25
CA MET A 119 -17.64 -26.07 10.38
C MET A 119 -17.30 -27.32 11.19
N SER A 120 -17.60 -28.49 10.61
CA SER A 120 -17.17 -29.77 11.16
C SER A 120 -15.65 -29.87 11.20
N GLU A 121 -15.13 -30.77 12.04
CA GLU A 121 -13.69 -30.99 12.17
C GLU A 121 -13.03 -31.37 10.84
N ALA A 122 -13.68 -32.26 10.06
CA ALA A 122 -13.17 -32.72 8.78
C ALA A 122 -13.11 -31.59 7.72
N GLU A 123 -14.16 -30.77 7.61
CA GLU A 123 -14.18 -29.64 6.67
C GLU A 123 -13.15 -28.57 7.04
N ARG A 124 -13.01 -28.31 8.34
CA ARG A 124 -12.02 -27.37 8.86
C ARG A 124 -10.60 -27.83 8.58
N GLU A 125 -10.31 -29.11 8.79
CA GLU A 125 -9.01 -29.71 8.50
C GLU A 125 -8.67 -29.61 7.01
N GLU A 126 -9.62 -29.90 6.13
CA GLU A 126 -9.43 -29.77 4.68
C GLU A 126 -9.04 -28.33 4.27
N ILE A 127 -9.73 -27.33 4.82
CA ILE A 127 -9.41 -25.92 4.57
C ILE A 127 -8.02 -25.57 5.14
N ILE A 128 -7.68 -26.02 6.34
CA ILE A 128 -6.36 -25.77 6.94
C ILE A 128 -5.24 -26.36 6.07
N LEU A 129 -5.42 -27.58 5.56
CA LEU A 129 -4.45 -28.21 4.64
C LEU A 129 -4.32 -27.40 3.33
N TYR A 130 -5.44 -26.88 2.81
CA TYR A 130 -5.41 -26.00 1.64
C TYR A 130 -4.62 -24.72 1.90
N ILE A 131 -4.84 -24.07 3.05
CA ILE A 131 -4.11 -22.86 3.46
C ILE A 131 -2.61 -23.15 3.65
N GLN A 132 -2.26 -24.28 4.28
CA GLN A 132 -0.87 -24.70 4.43
C GLN A 132 -0.18 -24.91 3.09
N ARG A 133 -0.88 -25.49 2.11
CA ARG A 133 -0.37 -25.66 0.74
C ARG A 133 -0.13 -24.33 0.05
N VAL A 134 -1.06 -23.38 0.16
CA VAL A 134 -0.89 -22.03 -0.40
C VAL A 134 0.26 -21.31 0.29
N SER A 135 0.34 -21.39 1.63
CA SER A 135 1.43 -20.82 2.43
C SER A 135 2.79 -21.36 2.01
N SER A 136 2.89 -22.68 1.77
CA SER A 136 4.13 -23.33 1.34
C SER A 136 4.58 -22.85 -0.04
N ARG A 137 3.64 -22.61 -0.95
CA ARG A 137 3.96 -22.03 -2.28
C ARG A 137 4.43 -20.58 -2.14
N LEU A 138 3.75 -19.77 -1.33
CA LEU A 138 4.13 -18.38 -1.10
C LEU A 138 5.50 -18.27 -0.41
N ALA A 139 5.86 -19.24 0.43
CA ALA A 139 7.16 -19.29 1.09
C ALA A 139 8.34 -19.39 0.11
N THR A 140 8.12 -19.87 -1.12
CA THR A 140 9.16 -19.91 -2.16
C THR A 140 9.51 -18.55 -2.76
N VAL A 141 8.69 -17.52 -2.49
CA VAL A 141 8.95 -16.14 -2.91
C VAL A 141 9.80 -15.46 -1.85
N GLU A 142 11.10 -15.38 -2.08
CA GLU A 142 12.06 -14.72 -1.18
C GLU A 142 12.42 -13.32 -1.70
N LEU A 143 12.15 -12.29 -0.89
CA LEU A 143 12.46 -10.89 -1.17
C LEU A 143 13.22 -10.31 0.02
N ASN A 144 14.32 -9.60 -0.26
CA ASN A 144 15.12 -8.97 0.78
C ASN A 144 15.57 -7.59 0.29
N VAL A 145 14.72 -6.58 0.54
CA VAL A 145 15.07 -5.18 0.36
C VAL A 145 15.42 -4.62 1.74
N ARG A 146 16.63 -4.07 1.87
CA ARG A 146 17.10 -3.48 3.12
C ARG A 146 17.28 -1.98 2.97
N THR A 147 16.88 -1.25 4.01
CA THR A 147 17.32 0.11 4.26
C THR A 147 18.67 0.01 4.97
N VAL A 148 19.71 0.54 4.35
CA VAL A 148 21.05 0.60 4.96
C VAL A 148 21.05 1.75 5.95
N ARG A 149 21.45 1.47 7.19
CA ARG A 149 21.52 2.46 8.26
C ARG A 149 22.88 2.44 8.94
N ASP A 150 23.30 3.60 9.43
CA ASP A 150 24.36 3.68 10.43
C ASP A 150 23.79 3.56 11.86
N ASN A 151 24.68 3.49 12.85
CA ASN A 151 24.29 3.34 14.26
C ASN A 151 23.42 4.51 14.74
N SER A 152 23.69 5.74 14.28
CA SER A 152 22.93 6.92 14.71
C SER A 152 21.50 6.89 14.15
N GLN A 153 21.34 6.42 12.92
CA GLN A 153 20.04 6.24 12.26
C GLN A 153 19.23 5.14 12.94
N GLU A 154 19.84 4.02 13.31
CA GLU A 154 19.20 2.94 14.09
C GLU A 154 18.76 3.44 15.49
N ASP A 155 19.61 4.20 16.18
CA ASP A 155 19.26 4.81 17.47
C ASP A 155 18.09 5.79 17.36
N SER A 156 18.04 6.55 16.26
CA SER A 156 16.95 7.49 15.97
C SER A 156 15.65 6.74 15.70
N LEU A 157 15.68 5.69 14.88
CA LEU A 157 14.52 4.85 14.59
C LEU A 157 14.00 4.15 15.86
N SER A 158 14.89 3.65 16.70
CA SER A 158 14.54 3.07 18.00
C SER A 158 13.82 4.08 18.90
N GLN A 159 14.33 5.32 18.97
CA GLN A 159 13.69 6.39 19.72
C GLN A 159 12.32 6.78 19.16
N ILE A 160 12.14 6.81 17.84
CA ILE A 160 10.80 6.99 17.22
C ILE A 160 9.83 5.91 17.67
N ASN A 161 10.26 4.65 17.63
CA ASN A 161 9.42 3.52 18.05
C ASN A 161 9.00 3.66 19.52
N VAL A 162 9.91 4.06 20.41
CA VAL A 162 9.60 4.33 21.82
C VAL A 162 8.56 5.44 21.98
N LEU A 163 8.66 6.53 21.20
CA LEU A 163 7.68 7.63 21.24
C LEU A 163 6.29 7.19 20.77
N ILE A 164 6.21 6.43 19.68
CA ILE A 164 4.94 5.90 19.16
C ILE A 164 4.34 4.89 20.15
N ASP A 165 5.13 3.98 20.68
CA ASP A 165 4.66 2.98 21.65
C ASP A 165 4.20 3.64 22.95
N GLY A 166 4.89 4.69 23.40
CA GLY A 166 4.49 5.49 24.55
C GLY A 166 3.10 6.11 24.35
N MET A 167 2.82 6.65 23.17
CA MET A 167 1.50 7.17 22.82
C MET A 167 0.41 6.08 22.87
N ILE A 168 0.68 4.91 22.29
CA ILE A 168 -0.28 3.79 22.26
C ILE A 168 -0.56 3.27 23.67
N LYS A 169 0.48 3.14 24.52
CA LYS A 169 0.38 2.60 25.89
C LYS A 169 -0.41 3.49 26.85
N MET A 170 -0.59 4.78 26.56
CA MET A 170 -1.39 5.65 27.43
C MET A 170 -2.87 5.25 27.49
N GLY A 171 -3.38 4.52 26.49
CA GLY A 171 -4.73 3.94 26.48
C GLY A 171 -5.88 4.94 26.35
N ASP A 172 -5.62 6.25 26.40
CA ASP A 172 -6.60 7.30 26.14
C ASP A 172 -6.68 7.60 24.63
N PRO A 173 -7.82 7.32 23.96
CA PRO A 173 -7.95 7.50 22.52
C PRO A 173 -7.95 8.97 22.10
N VAL A 174 -8.39 9.90 22.96
CA VAL A 174 -8.41 11.34 22.68
C VAL A 174 -7.00 11.91 22.75
N ILE A 175 -6.27 11.60 23.81
CA ILE A 175 -4.87 12.03 23.97
C ILE A 175 -3.99 11.35 22.92
N GLY A 176 -4.20 10.07 22.66
CA GLY A 176 -3.52 9.31 21.62
C GLY A 176 -3.71 9.96 20.25
N ARG A 177 -4.95 10.30 19.88
CA ARG A 177 -5.26 11.02 18.64
C ARG A 177 -4.55 12.36 18.56
N GLN A 178 -4.58 13.16 19.62
CA GLN A 178 -3.92 14.47 19.64
C GLN A 178 -2.40 14.34 19.43
N ARG A 179 -1.73 13.41 20.14
CA ARG A 179 -0.28 13.18 19.97
C ARG A 179 0.05 12.63 18.58
N CYS A 180 -0.77 11.73 18.05
CA CYS A 180 -0.59 11.19 16.71
C CYS A 180 -0.66 12.32 15.65
N GLN A 181 -1.50 13.33 15.87
CA GLN A 181 -1.57 14.50 14.98
C GLN A 181 -0.31 15.35 15.07
N LEU A 182 0.23 15.59 16.27
CA LEU A 182 1.48 16.33 16.44
C LEU A 182 2.66 15.62 15.75
N TYR A 183 2.69 14.28 15.80
CA TYR A 183 3.70 13.47 15.09
C TYR A 183 3.51 13.49 13.58
N LEU A 184 2.27 13.41 13.08
CA LEU A 184 1.99 13.54 11.65
C LEU A 184 2.40 14.91 11.10
N ASN A 185 2.15 15.98 11.86
CA ASN A 185 2.59 17.33 11.51
C ASN A 185 4.12 17.40 11.37
N ALA A 186 4.86 16.71 12.24
CA ALA A 186 6.33 16.63 12.17
C ALA A 186 6.84 15.86 10.94
N CYS A 187 6.05 14.93 10.41
CA CYS A 187 6.39 14.22 9.16
C CYS A 187 6.10 15.06 7.90
N CYS A 188 5.38 16.18 8.02
CA CYS A 188 5.13 17.09 6.92
C CYS A 188 6.22 18.16 6.80
N SER A 189 6.84 18.59 7.90
CA SER A 189 7.98 19.52 7.88
C SER A 189 9.26 18.89 7.33
N SER A 190 9.36 17.56 7.29
CA SER A 190 10.56 16.84 6.85
C SER A 190 10.54 16.33 5.40
N SER A 191 9.44 16.48 4.65
CA SER A 191 9.36 16.01 3.26
C SER A 191 9.91 17.03 2.27
N MET A 192 11.06 16.72 1.66
CA MET A 192 11.56 17.40 0.46
C MET A 192 10.97 16.76 -0.80
N ASP A 193 10.49 17.58 -1.75
CA ASP A 193 10.13 17.11 -3.10
C ASP A 193 11.41 16.63 -3.84
N PRO A 194 11.36 15.55 -4.66
CA PRO A 194 12.43 15.18 -5.60
C PRO A 194 12.97 16.33 -6.48
N SER A 195 12.24 17.44 -6.65
CA SER A 195 12.75 18.66 -7.31
C SER A 195 13.69 19.52 -6.46
N GLY A 196 13.94 19.14 -5.19
CA GLY A 196 14.71 19.93 -4.24
C GLY A 196 13.99 21.20 -3.76
N HIS A 197 12.72 21.37 -4.11
CA HIS A 197 11.86 22.36 -3.49
C HIS A 197 11.40 21.81 -2.13
N MET A 198 11.69 22.54 -1.06
CA MET A 198 10.92 22.35 0.17
C MET A 198 9.48 22.67 -0.23
N ASP A 199 8.56 21.72 -0.06
CA ASP A 199 7.13 22.05 -0.14
C ASP A 199 6.91 23.06 0.98
N THR A 200 6.99 24.35 0.66
CA THR A 200 6.75 25.44 1.60
C THR A 200 5.27 25.49 1.84
N VAL A 201 4.71 24.44 2.43
CA VAL A 201 3.57 24.59 3.31
C VAL A 201 4.06 25.56 4.37
N HIS A 202 3.53 26.78 4.33
CA HIS A 202 3.84 27.79 5.32
C HIS A 202 3.75 27.14 6.71
N GLU A 203 4.74 27.32 7.58
CA GLU A 203 4.68 26.88 9.00
C GLU A 203 3.40 27.35 9.71
N ALA A 204 2.69 28.33 9.15
CA ALA A 204 1.40 28.82 9.62
C ALA A 204 0.18 27.94 9.27
N ASP A 205 0.30 26.98 8.33
CA ASP A 205 -0.81 26.14 7.86
C ASP A 205 -0.77 24.71 8.43
N VAL A 206 0.40 24.30 8.94
CA VAL A 206 0.57 23.06 9.71
C VAL A 206 0.29 23.38 11.18
N GLY A 207 -0.66 22.66 11.79
CA GLY A 207 -0.93 22.80 13.23
C GLY A 207 0.31 22.52 14.11
N PRO A 208 0.18 22.62 15.45
CA PRO A 208 1.32 22.44 16.35
C PRO A 208 2.09 21.13 16.11
N ILE A 209 3.40 21.17 16.32
CA ILE A 209 4.34 20.09 15.99
C ILE A 209 5.05 19.63 17.27
N ASP A 210 5.32 18.33 17.41
CA ASP A 210 6.19 17.84 18.49
C ASP A 210 7.67 17.96 18.06
N LYS A 211 8.35 18.99 18.56
CA LYS A 211 9.75 19.28 18.23
C LYS A 211 10.73 18.19 18.67
N LYS A 212 10.42 17.43 19.71
CA LYS A 212 11.24 16.28 20.11
C LYS A 212 11.12 15.17 19.08
N PHE A 213 9.89 14.85 18.66
CA PHE A 213 9.65 13.84 17.64
C PHE A 213 10.28 14.26 16.30
N GLU A 214 10.10 15.51 15.87
CA GLU A 214 10.71 16.06 14.65
C GLU A 214 12.23 15.91 14.66
N SER A 215 12.90 16.30 15.76
CA SER A 215 14.36 16.20 15.86
C SER A 215 14.86 14.76 15.75
N VAL A 216 14.15 13.78 16.31
CA VAL A 216 14.51 12.36 16.21
C VAL A 216 14.20 11.82 14.81
N LEU A 217 13.09 12.26 14.20
CA LEU A 217 12.65 11.85 12.86
C LEU A 217 13.67 12.26 11.80
N LEU A 218 14.23 13.46 11.90
CA LEU A 218 15.29 13.95 11.01
C LEU A 218 16.59 13.13 11.10
N GLY A 219 16.81 12.42 12.21
CA GLY A 219 17.92 11.48 12.36
C GLY A 219 17.72 10.14 11.62
N CYS A 220 16.51 9.86 11.13
CA CYS A 220 16.20 8.63 10.40
C CYS A 220 16.46 8.77 8.90
N THR A 221 16.58 7.64 8.19
CA THR A 221 16.65 7.64 6.72
C THR A 221 15.36 8.16 6.09
N LEU A 222 15.41 8.66 4.85
CA LEU A 222 14.20 9.11 4.14
C LEU A 222 13.17 8.00 3.98
N ASP A 223 13.61 6.75 3.78
CA ASP A 223 12.72 5.58 3.72
C ASP A 223 12.00 5.35 5.05
N ASP A 224 12.71 5.47 6.16
CA ASP A 224 12.11 5.35 7.49
C ASP A 224 11.11 6.46 7.75
N GLN A 225 11.44 7.71 7.41
CA GLN A 225 10.52 8.84 7.60
C GLN A 225 9.20 8.62 6.83
N LYS A 226 9.27 8.11 5.60
CA LYS A 226 8.09 7.73 4.81
C LYS A 226 7.30 6.59 5.48
N ASN A 227 7.98 5.55 5.94
CA ASN A 227 7.34 4.41 6.61
C ASN A 227 6.70 4.78 7.96
N ILE A 228 7.36 5.64 8.74
CA ILE A 228 6.84 6.20 10.00
C ILE A 228 5.58 7.02 9.72
N LYS A 229 5.58 7.87 8.68
CA LYS A 229 4.39 8.64 8.27
C LYS A 229 3.23 7.71 7.91
N LYS A 230 3.46 6.68 7.08
CA LYS A 230 2.44 5.66 6.75
C LYS A 230 1.90 4.97 8.02
N ARG A 231 2.78 4.57 8.94
CA ARG A 231 2.38 3.96 10.23
C ARG A 231 1.50 4.88 11.06
N LEU A 232 1.87 6.16 11.17
CA LEU A 232 1.09 7.15 11.91
C LEU A 232 -0.26 7.44 11.25
N GLN A 233 -0.35 7.45 9.91
CA GLN A 233 -1.62 7.61 9.20
C GLN A 233 -2.58 6.45 9.49
N ALA A 234 -2.08 5.21 9.48
CA ALA A 234 -2.86 4.03 9.84
C ALA A 234 -3.33 4.09 11.31
N LEU A 235 -2.45 4.48 12.23
CA LEU A 235 -2.79 4.66 13.65
C LEU A 235 -3.85 5.76 13.85
N MET A 236 -3.73 6.89 13.14
CA MET A 236 -4.70 7.98 13.18
C MET A 236 -6.08 7.52 12.71
N ALA A 237 -6.14 6.75 11.62
CA ALA A 237 -7.41 6.18 11.13
C ALA A 237 -8.06 5.26 12.18
N TYR A 238 -7.26 4.46 12.89
CA TYR A 238 -7.74 3.63 13.99
C TYR A 238 -8.24 4.45 15.18
N LEU A 239 -7.47 5.44 15.64
CA LEU A 239 -7.82 6.29 16.77
C LEU A 239 -9.09 7.12 16.49
N ASN A 240 -9.24 7.64 15.28
CA ASN A 240 -10.46 8.34 14.88
C ASN A 240 -11.71 7.46 15.03
N LYS A 241 -11.63 6.17 14.64
CA LYS A 241 -12.76 5.23 14.83
C LYS A 241 -13.11 5.06 16.31
N GLN A 242 -12.11 4.96 17.19
CA GLN A 242 -12.34 4.83 18.64
C GLN A 242 -12.92 6.08 19.29
N THR A 243 -12.54 7.27 18.81
CA THR A 243 -13.05 8.54 19.36
C THR A 243 -14.46 8.89 18.87
N VAL A 244 -14.91 8.35 17.74
CA VAL A 244 -16.26 8.59 17.17
C VAL A 244 -17.29 7.60 17.73
N SER A 245 -16.86 6.44 18.23
CA SER A 245 -17.73 5.41 18.82
C SER A 245 -18.12 5.66 20.28
N HIS A 246 -17.91 6.87 20.81
CA HIS A 246 -18.10 7.19 22.23
C HIS A 246 -18.99 8.41 22.46
#